data_AF-A0A076PHN3-F1
#
_entry.id   AF-A0A076PHN3-F1
#
_cell.length_a   1.000
_cell.length_b   1.000
_cell.length_c   1.000
_cell.angle_alpha   90.00
_cell.angle_beta   90.00
_cell.angle_gamma   90.00
#
_symmetry.space_group_name_H-M   'P 1'
#
loop_
_entity.id
_entity.type
_entity.pdbx_description
1 polymer ?
#
loop_
_entity_poly.entity_id
_entity_poly.type
_entity_poly.pdbx_seq_one_letter_code
_entity_poly.pdbx_strand_id
1 'polypeptide(L)' 'MSKSSRNSAQVSRGTVKSPTTPAAVARVQSAVAKQSGGGVPKGSYVGRMQQTLAKTAN' A
#
# COMPACT_ATOMS: atom_id res chain seq x y z
N MET A 1 -2.02 9.09 34.12
CA MET A 1 -2.34 8.24 32.95
C MET A 1 -3.01 9.12 31.88
N SER A 2 -2.27 9.57 30.87
CA SER A 2 -2.79 10.43 29.80
C SER A 2 -2.56 9.82 28.42
N LYS A 3 -3.64 9.20 27.95
CA LYS A 3 -4.12 8.93 26.58
C LYS A 3 -3.12 9.07 25.41
N SER A 4 -2.80 7.89 24.87
CA SER A 4 -2.48 7.54 23.47
C SER A 4 -2.59 8.68 22.45
N SER A 5 -1.44 9.28 22.10
CA SER A 5 -1.26 10.04 20.87
C SER A 5 -1.07 9.03 19.74
N ARG A 6 -2.16 8.66 19.08
CA ARG A 6 -2.11 7.85 17.84
C ARG A 6 -1.46 8.71 16.77
N ASN A 7 -0.15 8.50 16.66
CA ASN A 7 0.77 8.90 15.62
C ASN A 7 0.03 9.30 14.34
N SER A 8 0.01 10.60 14.10
CA SER A 8 -0.41 11.30 12.90
C SER A 8 0.50 10.93 11.72
N ALA A 9 0.46 9.66 11.30
CA ALA A 9 1.01 9.26 10.03
C ALA A 9 -0.09 9.46 8.99
N GLN A 10 0.19 10.37 8.05
CA GLN A 10 -0.47 10.48 6.75
C GLN A 10 -1.62 11.47 6.63
N VAL A 11 -1.35 12.75 6.94
CA VAL A 11 -2.00 13.86 6.23
C VAL A 11 -0.91 14.76 5.65
N SER A 12 -0.32 14.31 4.55
CA SER A 12 0.42 15.21 3.64
C SER A 12 -0.26 15.12 2.28
N ARG A 13 -1.29 15.96 2.10
CA ARG A 13 -1.93 16.23 0.82
C ARG A 13 -0.96 17.10 0.01
N GLY A 14 0.00 16.45 -0.64
CA GLY A 14 0.90 17.07 -1.62
C GLY A 14 0.86 16.26 -2.90
N THR A 15 0.62 16.92 -4.02
CA THR A 15 0.75 16.35 -5.37
C THR A 15 2.17 15.81 -5.57
N VAL A 16 2.37 14.51 -5.36
CA VAL A 16 3.65 13.85 -5.65
C VAL A 16 3.36 12.52 -6.29
N LYS A 17 3.87 12.34 -7.51
CA LYS A 17 4.18 11.05 -8.15
C LYS A 17 4.89 10.19 -7.10
N SER A 18 4.16 9.49 -6.25
CA SER A 18 4.77 8.54 -5.34
C SER A 18 5.20 7.40 -6.25
N PRO A 19 6.51 7.15 -6.44
CA PRO A 19 6.92 5.95 -7.15
C PRO A 19 6.22 4.79 -6.44
N THR A 20 5.55 3.94 -7.20
CA THR A 20 5.07 2.69 -6.64
C THR A 20 6.32 2.00 -6.10
N THR A 21 6.43 1.85 -4.78
CA THR A 21 7.58 1.20 -4.13
C THR A 21 7.17 -0.18 -3.63
N PRO A 22 8.08 -1.17 -3.59
CA PRO A 22 7.77 -2.50 -3.07
C PRO A 22 7.17 -2.46 -1.65
N ALA A 23 7.70 -1.57 -0.80
CA ALA A 23 7.21 -1.38 0.57
C ALA A 23 5.78 -0.82 0.62
N ALA A 24 5.42 0.13 -0.27
CA ALA A 24 4.05 0.62 -0.35
C ALA A 24 3.10 -0.49 -0.81
N VAL A 25 3.49 -1.27 -1.82
CA VAL A 25 2.68 -2.37 -2.33
C VAL A 25 2.48 -3.46 -1.28
N ALA A 26 3.50 -3.82 -0.50
CA ALA A 26 3.38 -4.78 0.59
C ALA A 26 2.36 -4.35 1.67
N ARG A 27 2.33 -3.06 2.03
CA ARG A 27 1.32 -2.55 2.98
C ARG A 27 -0.10 -2.66 2.42
N VAL A 28 -0.29 -2.26 1.17
CA VAL A 28 -1.61 -2.35 0.51
C VAL A 28 -2.02 -3.82 0.34
N GLN A 29 -1.09 -4.70 -0.03
CA GLN A 29 -1.31 -6.15 -0.12
C GLN A 29 -1.78 -6.73 1.21
N SER A 30 -1.13 -6.38 2.31
CA SER A 30 -1.52 -6.84 3.65
C SER A 30 -2.94 -6.38 4.02
N ALA A 31 -3.26 -5.10 3.79
CA ALA A 31 -4.60 -4.57 4.05
C ALA A 31 -5.68 -5.28 3.23
N VAL A 32 -5.43 -5.49 1.94
CA VAL A 32 -6.37 -6.18 1.03
C VAL A 32 -6.51 -7.65 1.42
N ALA A 33 -5.40 -8.34 1.73
CA ALA A 33 -5.45 -9.74 2.16
C ALA A 33 -6.30 -9.91 3.43
N LYS A 34 -6.16 -9.01 4.40
CA LYS A 34 -7.00 -9.02 5.61
C LYS A 34 -8.48 -8.78 5.28
N GLN A 35 -8.77 -7.87 4.36
CA GLN A 35 -10.14 -7.57 3.94
C GLN A 35 -10.79 -8.71 3.14
N SER A 36 -10.01 -9.41 2.32
CA SER A 36 -10.49 -10.48 1.43
C SER A 36 -10.41 -11.88 2.05
N GLY A 37 -10.11 -11.99 3.35
CA GLY A 37 -10.12 -13.28 4.06
C GLY A 37 -8.86 -14.14 3.88
N GLY A 38 -7.71 -13.54 3.56
CA GLY A 38 -6.41 -14.21 3.55
C GLY A 38 -5.63 -14.14 2.23
N GLY A 39 -6.14 -13.44 1.21
CA GLY A 39 -5.47 -13.37 -0.09
C GLY A 39 -5.81 -12.12 -0.88
N VAL A 40 -5.03 -11.83 -1.91
CA VAL A 40 -5.26 -10.69 -2.79
C VAL A 40 -5.84 -11.19 -4.12
N PRO A 41 -7.03 -10.74 -4.53
CA PRO A 41 -7.61 -11.16 -5.80
C PRO A 41 -6.72 -10.80 -7.00
N LYS A 42 -6.58 -11.73 -7.94
CA LYS A 42 -5.89 -11.48 -9.23
C LYS A 42 -6.68 -10.43 -10.01
N GLY A 43 -5.99 -9.37 -10.46
CA GLY A 43 -6.61 -8.21 -11.10
C GLY A 43 -7.04 -7.08 -10.15
N SER A 44 -6.89 -7.28 -8.84
CA SER A 44 -7.03 -6.19 -7.86
C SER A 44 -5.96 -5.11 -8.08
N TYR A 45 -6.20 -3.93 -7.49
CA TYR A 45 -5.27 -2.80 -7.56
C TYR A 45 -3.84 -3.17 -7.17
N VAL A 46 -3.65 -4.03 -6.15
CA VAL A 46 -2.33 -4.54 -5.72
C VAL A 46 -1.64 -5.29 -6.85
N GLY A 47 -2.35 -6.16 -7.58
CA GLY A 47 -1.79 -6.89 -8.72
C GLY A 47 -1.30 -5.96 -9.82
N ARG A 48 -2.01 -4.86 -10.09
CA ARG A 48 -1.56 -3.82 -11.04
C ARG A 48 -0.32 -3.09 -10.54
N MET A 49 -0.26 -2.76 -9.25
CA MET A 49 0.93 -2.12 -8.67
C MET A 49 2.17 -3.02 -8.72
N GLN A 50 2.00 -4.33 -8.45
CA GLN A 50 3.08 -5.31 -8.58
C GLN A 50 3.59 -5.42 -10.02
N GLN A 51 2.69 -5.41 -11.01
CA GLN A 51 3.08 -5.40 -12.43
C GLN A 51 3.86 -4.13 -12.80
N THR A 52 3.43 -2.97 -12.31
CA THR A 52 4.17 -1.71 -12.52
C THR A 52 5.58 -1.79 -11.94
N LEU A 53 5.73 -2.33 -10.72
CA LEU A 53 7.05 -2.56 -10.11
C LEU A 53 7.93 -3.47 -10.96
N ALA A 54 7.39 -4.60 -11.41
CA ALA A 54 8.15 -5.55 -12.24
C ALA A 54 8.61 -4.92 -13.57
N LYS A 55 7.81 -4.01 -14.14
CA LYS A 55 8.13 -3.28 -15.36
C LYS A 55 9.13 -2.14 -15.15
N THR A 56 9.12 -1.50 -13.98
CA THR A 56 10.06 -0.42 -13.62
C THR A 56 11.41 -0.94 -13.11
N ALA A 57 11.50 -2.20 -12.69
CA ALA A 57 12.75 -2.84 -12.29
C ALA A 57 13.61 -3.33 -13.48
N ASN A 58 13.16 -3.14 -14.73
CA ASN A 58 13.93 -3.31 -15.96
C ASN A 58 14.33 -1.94 -16.51
#